data_AF-A0AAJ2YLA6-F1
#
_entry.id   AF-A0AAJ2YLA6-F1
#
_cell.length_a   1.000
_cell.length_b   1.000
_cell.length_c   1.000
_cell.angle_alpha   90.00
_cell.angle_beta   90.00
_cell.angle_gamma   90.00
#
_symmetry.space_group_name_H-M   'P 1'
#
loop_
_entity.id
_entity.type
_entity.pdbx_description
1 polymer ?
#
loop_
_entity_poly.entity_id
_entity_poly.type
_entity_poly.pdbx_seq_one_letter_code
_entity_poly.pdbx_strand_id
1 'polypeptide(L)'
;MSEAQGSGARNHGARGFPAFAARRGGRARGQSYWAAQWTEAVEDVWPEEGPLRKGRSFARTGRIGPITVSPGRVAAEVYGGEETYRTRLTLTVLDDDEWDLLWEKTADRPAETETLLAGDLPEDLLEAVEDARVRMLPGYGDLDADCDCDALDHPCPHATALAYQLSWLLDTDPWLLLLIRGRTAEEAVEELKSALLLRALTGPDEPGEPVESEPEEAAPPPDTYAAQRAAYTRPATPLPALPPLPDPPTAPEEPLTGIEADPLDRLAADAALRARELLVYAHGFGAAPPEPLDTWEDTVRLAATHPDPRAVQRLREGCGRPTEDLDRAATAWRTGGRAALDVLEHPWTPPTQQTALARTALATAWEAEELPPITVDGNHWTLTGRDLQLRLGHDGRWYPYHRRDTGWWPAGFPSTDPAEALADLMGLTADDELR
;
A
#
# COMPACT_ATOMS: atom_id res chain seq x y z
N MET A 1 11.12 -31.08 32.27
CA MET A 1 10.89 -29.88 33.11
C MET A 1 12.15 -29.04 33.11
N SER A 2 12.23 -28.08 32.20
CA SER A 2 12.97 -26.83 32.40
C SER A 2 12.47 -25.90 31.31
N GLU A 3 11.37 -25.22 31.62
CA GLU A 3 10.76 -24.18 30.82
C GLU A 3 11.57 -22.89 30.93
N ALA A 4 11.56 -22.15 29.82
CA ALA A 4 11.38 -20.70 29.72
C ALA A 4 12.26 -19.79 30.60
N GLN A 5 13.19 -19.10 29.94
CA GLN A 5 13.43 -17.67 30.21
C GLN A 5 13.43 -16.94 28.87
N GLY A 6 12.35 -16.19 28.64
CA GLY A 6 12.13 -15.41 27.43
C GLY A 6 13.14 -14.28 27.30
N SER A 7 13.74 -14.19 26.12
CA SER A 7 14.44 -13.00 25.65
C SER A 7 13.39 -11.91 25.43
N GLY A 8 13.28 -10.99 26.38
CA GLY A 8 12.48 -9.77 26.22
C GLY A 8 13.11 -8.93 25.12
N ALA A 9 12.48 -8.91 23.94
CA ALA A 9 12.85 -8.03 22.84
C ALA A 9 12.91 -6.59 23.35
N ARG A 10 14.10 -6.00 23.31
CA ARG A 10 14.33 -4.59 23.64
C ARG A 10 13.58 -3.76 22.61
N ASN A 11 12.43 -3.20 22.99
CA ASN A 11 11.59 -2.37 22.11
C ASN A 11 12.11 -0.92 22.01
N HIS A 12 13.43 -0.71 22.15
CA HIS A 12 14.07 0.59 21.95
C HIS A 12 14.31 0.75 20.43
N GLY A 13 13.75 1.81 19.84
CA GLY A 13 14.02 2.16 18.44
C GLY A 13 12.92 1.83 17.41
N ALA A 14 11.78 1.25 17.79
CA ALA A 14 10.69 1.04 16.82
C ALA A 14 10.11 2.38 16.31
N ARG A 15 10.01 2.52 14.98
CA ARG A 15 9.51 3.72 14.30
C ARG A 15 8.30 3.38 13.44
N GLY A 16 7.21 4.14 13.63
CA GLY A 16 5.98 4.01 12.86
C GLY A 16 5.93 5.05 11.74
N PHE A 17 5.49 4.62 10.56
CA PHE A 17 5.31 5.43 9.37
C PHE A 17 3.86 5.37 8.91
N PRO A 18 3.26 6.49 8.48
CA PRO A 18 1.90 6.47 7.96
C PRO A 18 1.82 5.62 6.70
N ALA A 19 0.64 5.03 6.46
CA ALA A 19 0.35 4.31 5.23
C ALA A 19 0.60 5.20 4.00
N PHE A 20 1.18 4.63 2.95
CA PHE A 20 1.31 5.32 1.67
C PHE A 20 -0.03 5.36 0.95
N ALA A 21 -0.36 6.53 0.39
CA ALA A 21 -1.51 6.65 -0.52
C ALA A 21 -1.27 5.84 -1.81
N ALA A 22 -2.36 5.48 -2.48
CA ALA A 22 -2.29 4.82 -3.79
C ALA A 22 -1.52 5.66 -4.80
N ARG A 23 -0.58 5.04 -5.54
CA ARG A 23 0.25 5.70 -6.55
C ARG A 23 -0.23 5.32 -7.96
N ARG A 24 -0.60 6.32 -8.76
CA ARG A 24 -0.96 6.14 -10.18
C ARG A 24 0.28 6.34 -11.06
N GLY A 25 0.78 5.26 -11.66
CA GLY A 25 2.00 5.29 -12.46
C GLY A 25 3.29 5.57 -11.65
N GLY A 26 4.44 5.48 -12.31
CA GLY A 26 5.77 5.62 -11.68
C GLY A 26 6.42 4.28 -11.33
N ARG A 27 7.70 4.30 -10.94
CA ARG A 27 8.42 3.07 -10.55
C ARG A 27 7.89 2.55 -9.22
N ALA A 28 7.74 1.23 -9.11
CA ALA A 28 7.34 0.57 -7.87
C ALA A 28 8.46 0.56 -6.81
N ARG A 29 9.71 0.76 -7.23
CA ARG A 29 10.87 0.93 -6.36
C ARG A 29 11.16 2.40 -6.04
N GLY A 30 11.82 2.66 -4.92
CA GLY A 30 12.40 3.96 -4.62
C GLY A 30 13.51 4.36 -5.60
N GLN A 31 13.95 5.61 -5.53
CA GLN A 31 14.86 6.23 -6.49
C GLN A 31 16.21 6.64 -5.90
N SER A 32 16.31 6.78 -4.57
CA SER A 32 17.57 7.06 -3.89
C SER A 32 18.54 5.90 -4.08
N TYR A 33 19.82 6.17 -3.93
CA TYR A 33 20.86 5.14 -3.99
C TYR A 33 20.52 3.96 -3.06
N TRP A 34 20.24 4.26 -1.78
CA TRP A 34 19.90 3.25 -0.78
C TRP A 34 18.61 2.50 -1.07
N ALA A 35 17.60 3.17 -1.63
CA ALA A 35 16.37 2.51 -2.06
C ALA A 35 16.60 1.55 -3.24
N ALA A 36 17.48 1.94 -4.17
CA ALA A 36 17.85 1.10 -5.31
C ALA A 36 18.65 -0.13 -4.86
N GLN A 37 19.66 0.06 -4.00
CA GLN A 37 20.47 -1.01 -3.42
C GLN A 37 19.62 -2.01 -2.61
N TRP A 38 18.69 -1.51 -1.79
CA TRP A 38 17.72 -2.37 -1.09
C TRP A 38 16.87 -3.18 -2.07
N THR A 39 16.34 -2.53 -3.11
CA THR A 39 15.48 -3.22 -4.09
C THR A 39 16.24 -4.31 -4.82
N GLU A 40 17.46 -4.03 -5.29
CA GLU A 40 18.32 -4.99 -5.98
C GLU A 40 18.62 -6.19 -5.07
N ALA A 41 19.01 -5.94 -3.82
CA ALA A 41 19.26 -7.01 -2.85
C ALA A 41 18.02 -7.87 -2.56
N VAL A 42 16.82 -7.27 -2.47
CA VAL A 42 15.56 -8.02 -2.31
C VAL A 42 15.27 -8.89 -3.54
N GLU A 43 15.44 -8.35 -4.74
CA GLU A 43 15.20 -9.07 -6.01
C GLU A 43 16.21 -10.20 -6.22
N ASP A 44 17.45 -10.06 -5.74
CA ASP A 44 18.46 -11.12 -5.72
C ASP A 44 18.13 -12.25 -4.72
N VAL A 45 17.57 -11.90 -3.55
CA VAL A 45 17.16 -12.90 -2.55
C VAL A 45 15.91 -13.66 -2.99
N TRP A 46 14.99 -12.98 -3.68
CA TRP A 46 13.73 -13.55 -4.17
C TRP A 46 13.65 -13.45 -5.71
N PRO A 47 14.37 -14.32 -6.44
CA PRO A 47 14.56 -14.17 -7.88
C PRO A 47 13.31 -14.49 -8.73
N GLU A 48 12.22 -14.96 -8.11
CA GLU A 48 11.00 -15.30 -8.82
C GLU A 48 10.23 -14.05 -9.26
N GLU A 49 10.24 -13.78 -10.56
CA GLU A 49 9.65 -12.57 -11.15
C GLU A 49 8.11 -12.50 -10.99
N GLY A 50 7.43 -13.64 -10.88
CA GLY A 50 5.97 -13.70 -10.68
C GLY A 50 5.51 -12.99 -9.39
N PRO A 51 5.96 -13.46 -8.21
CA PRO A 51 5.70 -12.80 -6.92
C PRO A 51 6.19 -11.36 -6.85
N LEU A 52 7.37 -11.05 -7.41
CA LEU A 52 7.91 -9.70 -7.45
C LEU A 52 7.01 -8.74 -8.27
N ARG A 53 6.55 -9.17 -9.44
CA ARG A 53 5.64 -8.38 -10.29
C ARG A 53 4.31 -8.10 -9.60
N LYS A 54 3.71 -9.11 -8.96
CA LYS A 54 2.49 -8.96 -8.15
C LYS A 54 2.73 -7.99 -6.98
N GLY A 55 3.87 -8.11 -6.30
CA GLY A 55 4.29 -7.21 -5.22
C GLY A 55 4.43 -5.75 -5.65
N ARG A 56 5.10 -5.50 -6.78
CA ARG A 56 5.24 -4.15 -7.37
C ARG A 56 3.89 -3.52 -7.70
N SER A 57 2.94 -4.33 -8.17
CA SER A 57 1.57 -3.87 -8.40
C SER A 57 0.88 -3.53 -7.08
N PHE A 58 0.91 -4.48 -6.14
CA PHE A 58 0.21 -4.36 -4.87
C PHE A 58 0.73 -3.20 -4.00
N ALA A 59 2.04 -2.96 -3.97
CA ALA A 59 2.66 -1.84 -3.24
C ALA A 59 2.05 -0.48 -3.61
N ARG A 60 1.59 -0.31 -4.86
CA ARG A 60 1.02 0.95 -5.37
C ARG A 60 -0.47 1.13 -5.07
N THR A 61 -1.15 0.11 -4.55
CA THR A 61 -2.61 0.13 -4.35
C THR A 61 -3.07 1.02 -3.20
N GLY A 62 -2.16 1.42 -2.30
CA GLY A 62 -2.49 2.13 -1.07
C GLY A 62 -3.15 1.25 0.00
N ARG A 63 -3.01 -0.08 -0.13
CA ARG A 63 -3.61 -1.08 0.77
C ARG A 63 -2.64 -1.64 1.82
N ILE A 64 -1.44 -1.08 1.94
CA ILE A 64 -0.54 -1.37 3.05
C ILE A 64 -0.78 -0.30 4.10
N GLY A 65 -1.14 -0.73 5.30
CA GLY A 65 -1.38 0.14 6.45
C GLY A 65 -0.10 0.79 6.97
N PRO A 66 -0.15 1.42 8.16
CA PRO A 66 1.03 2.00 8.78
C PRO A 66 2.16 0.97 8.91
N ILE A 67 3.37 1.37 8.51
CA ILE A 67 4.55 0.50 8.54
C ILE A 67 5.31 0.74 9.84
N THR A 68 5.65 -0.32 10.56
CA THR A 68 6.56 -0.26 11.71
C THR A 68 7.90 -0.86 11.33
N VAL A 69 8.97 -0.08 11.52
CA VAL A 69 10.35 -0.52 11.35
C VAL A 69 11.00 -0.62 12.73
N SER A 70 11.67 -1.73 12.99
CA SER A 70 12.35 -2.02 14.26
C SER A 70 13.57 -2.90 14.00
N PRO A 71 14.49 -3.06 14.97
CA PRO A 71 15.58 -4.02 14.87
C PRO A 71 15.15 -5.40 14.37
N GLY A 72 15.69 -5.80 13.23
CA GLY A 72 15.45 -7.08 12.55
C GLY A 72 14.06 -7.27 11.97
N ARG A 73 13.21 -6.22 11.96
CA ARG A 73 11.79 -6.40 11.62
C ARG A 73 11.14 -5.20 10.97
N VAL A 74 10.47 -5.43 9.85
CA VAL A 74 9.50 -4.50 9.25
C VAL A 74 8.13 -5.16 9.22
N ALA A 75 7.09 -4.45 9.66
CA ALA A 75 5.75 -5.01 9.77
C ALA A 75 4.66 -4.01 9.37
N ALA A 76 3.60 -4.53 8.76
CA ALA A 76 2.40 -3.75 8.43
C ALA A 76 1.16 -4.67 8.43
N GLU A 77 0.00 -4.06 8.63
CA GLU A 77 -1.26 -4.70 8.24
C GLU A 77 -1.52 -4.44 6.76
N VAL A 78 -1.93 -5.47 6.03
CA VAL A 78 -2.14 -5.41 4.59
C VAL A 78 -3.59 -5.78 4.27
N TYR A 79 -4.28 -4.91 3.54
CA TYR A 79 -5.70 -5.05 3.24
C TYR A 79 -5.89 -5.74 1.88
N GLY A 80 -6.23 -7.02 1.87
CA GLY A 80 -6.46 -7.81 0.66
C GLY A 80 -7.94 -8.09 0.42
N GLY A 81 -8.67 -7.09 -0.06
CA GLY A 81 -10.13 -7.21 -0.25
C GLY A 81 -10.87 -6.95 1.05
N GLU A 82 -11.60 -7.95 1.55
CA GLU A 82 -12.34 -7.88 2.83
C GLU A 82 -11.51 -8.39 4.02
N GLU A 83 -10.35 -9.01 3.76
CA GLU A 83 -9.46 -9.57 4.78
C GLU A 83 -8.26 -8.65 5.06
N THR A 84 -7.74 -8.78 6.28
CA THR A 84 -6.55 -8.05 6.75
C THR A 84 -5.49 -9.05 7.16
N TYR A 85 -4.32 -8.95 6.53
CA TYR A 85 -3.18 -9.83 6.76
C TYR A 85 -2.12 -9.12 7.59
N ARG A 86 -1.49 -9.84 8.51
CA ARG A 86 -0.28 -9.40 9.21
C ARG A 86 0.92 -9.81 8.39
N THR A 87 1.57 -8.84 7.78
CA THR A 87 2.77 -9.06 6.98
C THR A 87 4.00 -8.56 7.74
N ARG A 88 5.05 -9.38 7.75
CA ARG A 88 6.31 -9.15 8.44
C ARG A 88 7.47 -9.53 7.51
N LEU A 89 8.45 -8.65 7.40
CA LEU A 89 9.78 -8.97 6.93
C LEU A 89 10.70 -9.10 8.13
N THR A 90 11.52 -10.14 8.15
CA THR A 90 12.53 -10.36 9.18
C THR A 90 13.91 -10.33 8.53
N LEU A 91 14.80 -9.50 9.07
CA LEU A 91 16.20 -9.41 8.67
C LEU A 91 17.10 -9.82 9.83
N THR A 92 18.22 -10.48 9.55
CA THR A 92 19.22 -10.72 10.61
C THR A 92 19.82 -9.40 11.06
N VAL A 93 19.82 -9.17 12.37
CA VAL A 93 20.52 -8.04 12.98
C VAL A 93 22.01 -8.33 13.05
N LEU A 94 22.83 -7.28 12.94
CA LEU A 94 24.26 -7.39 13.21
C LEU A 94 24.48 -7.46 14.72
N ASP A 95 25.43 -8.30 15.15
CA ASP A 95 25.85 -8.34 16.54
C ASP A 95 26.79 -7.18 16.89
N ASP A 96 27.11 -7.05 18.19
CA ASP A 96 27.91 -5.92 18.69
C ASP A 96 29.34 -5.94 18.11
N ASP A 97 29.92 -7.13 17.87
CA ASP A 97 31.26 -7.27 17.30
C ASP A 97 31.27 -6.87 15.80
N GLU A 98 30.21 -7.22 15.06
CA GLU A 98 30.01 -6.80 13.67
C GLU A 98 29.84 -5.28 13.54
N TRP A 99 29.11 -4.64 14.47
CA TRP A 99 29.01 -3.18 14.52
C TRP A 99 30.34 -2.51 14.85
N ASP A 100 31.07 -3.02 15.83
CA ASP A 100 32.39 -2.49 16.21
C ASP A 100 33.37 -2.57 15.03
N LEU A 101 33.39 -3.68 14.30
CA LEU A 101 34.20 -3.85 13.09
C LEU A 101 33.82 -2.86 11.99
N LEU A 102 32.51 -2.66 11.75
CA LEU A 102 32.04 -1.69 10.77
C LEU A 102 32.52 -0.28 11.14
N TRP A 103 32.37 0.14 12.39
CA TRP A 103 32.77 1.47 12.83
C TRP A 103 34.28 1.67 12.87
N GLU A 104 35.07 0.62 13.13
CA GLU A 104 36.52 0.65 12.95
C GLU A 104 36.87 0.98 11.48
N LYS A 105 36.26 0.27 10.51
CA LYS A 105 36.52 0.49 9.07
C LYS A 105 35.96 1.79 8.54
N THR A 106 34.85 2.28 9.09
CA THR A 106 34.31 3.60 8.76
C THR A 106 35.19 4.72 9.34
N ALA A 107 35.68 4.56 10.57
CA ALA A 107 36.56 5.55 11.20
C ALA A 107 37.87 5.73 10.43
N ASP A 108 38.32 4.74 9.66
CA ASP A 108 39.46 4.84 8.75
C ASP A 108 39.21 5.71 7.51
N ARG A 109 37.96 6.12 7.29
CA ARG A 109 37.51 6.87 6.11
C ARG A 109 36.92 8.24 6.51
N PRO A 110 37.70 9.34 6.40
CA PRO A 110 37.30 10.64 6.94
C PRO A 110 36.05 11.26 6.31
N ALA A 111 35.83 11.09 4.99
CA ALA A 111 34.71 11.71 4.28
C ALA A 111 33.35 11.10 4.67
N GLU A 112 33.33 9.78 4.83
CA GLU A 112 32.19 8.98 5.25
C GLU A 112 31.87 9.26 6.71
N THR A 113 32.92 9.34 7.55
CA THR A 113 32.79 9.75 8.94
C THR A 113 32.16 11.14 9.06
N GLU A 114 32.66 12.13 8.30
CA GLU A 114 32.10 13.49 8.31
C GLU A 114 30.63 13.50 7.88
N THR A 115 30.30 12.75 6.83
CA THR A 115 28.92 12.65 6.32
C THR A 115 27.97 12.02 7.34
N LEU A 116 28.39 10.94 8.01
CA LEU A 116 27.62 10.30 9.08
C LEU A 116 27.41 11.22 10.27
N LEU A 117 28.44 11.97 10.68
CA LEU A 117 28.33 12.95 11.76
C LEU A 117 27.44 14.14 11.39
N ALA A 118 27.34 14.48 10.10
CA ALA A 118 26.40 15.47 9.58
C ALA A 118 24.94 14.98 9.55
N GLY A 119 24.71 13.67 9.78
CA GLY A 119 23.38 13.07 9.84
C GLY A 119 22.91 12.46 8.52
N ASP A 120 23.79 12.31 7.54
CA ASP A 120 23.50 11.67 6.25
C ASP A 120 24.17 10.29 6.17
N LEU A 121 23.58 9.36 5.40
CA LEU A 121 24.15 8.02 5.18
C LEU A 121 24.95 8.01 3.85
N PRO A 122 26.30 8.05 3.88
CA PRO A 122 27.11 8.16 2.66
C PRO A 122 27.04 6.89 1.82
N GLU A 123 26.89 7.01 0.49
CA GLU A 123 26.81 5.87 -0.45
C GLU A 123 28.04 4.96 -0.35
N ASP A 124 29.23 5.56 -0.16
CA ASP A 124 30.52 4.86 -0.04
C ASP A 124 30.67 4.09 1.30
N LEU A 125 29.68 4.14 2.20
CA LEU A 125 29.66 3.30 3.40
C LEU A 125 29.73 1.81 3.06
N LEU A 126 29.21 1.40 1.90
CA LEU A 126 29.27 0.00 1.47
C LEU A 126 30.71 -0.53 1.32
N GLU A 127 31.70 0.33 1.05
CA GLU A 127 33.10 -0.08 1.04
C GLU A 127 33.59 -0.47 2.44
N ALA A 128 33.18 0.29 3.48
CA ALA A 128 33.49 -0.05 4.87
C ALA A 128 32.78 -1.34 5.31
N VAL A 129 31.54 -1.54 4.86
CA VAL A 129 30.77 -2.77 5.08
C VAL A 129 31.50 -3.98 4.47
N GLU A 130 32.01 -3.86 3.26
CA GLU A 130 32.79 -4.92 2.59
C GLU A 130 34.09 -5.24 3.34
N ASP A 131 34.86 -4.21 3.72
CA ASP A 131 36.10 -4.37 4.49
C ASP A 131 35.88 -5.02 5.86
N ALA A 132 34.78 -4.65 6.53
CA ALA A 132 34.36 -5.24 7.80
C ALA A 132 33.81 -6.66 7.63
N ARG A 133 33.55 -7.10 6.38
CA ARG A 133 32.95 -8.40 6.04
C ARG A 133 31.58 -8.62 6.68
N VAL A 134 30.86 -7.53 6.91
CA VAL A 134 29.48 -7.55 7.42
C VAL A 134 28.51 -7.37 6.26
N ARG A 135 27.23 -7.61 6.49
CA ARG A 135 26.19 -7.44 5.47
C ARG A 135 25.21 -6.36 5.91
N MET A 136 25.20 -5.22 5.20
CA MET A 136 24.23 -4.16 5.44
C MET A 136 22.93 -4.42 4.69
N LEU A 137 23.00 -4.85 3.43
CA LEU A 137 21.86 -5.20 2.58
C LEU A 137 21.53 -6.70 2.69
N PRO A 138 20.27 -7.11 2.47
CA PRO A 138 19.88 -8.51 2.59
C PRO A 138 20.64 -9.40 1.59
N GLY A 139 21.08 -10.56 2.06
CA GLY A 139 21.62 -11.63 1.23
C GLY A 139 20.79 -12.91 1.32
N TYR A 140 21.22 -13.96 0.60
CA TYR A 140 20.54 -15.25 0.64
C TYR A 140 20.43 -15.79 2.08
N GLY A 141 19.21 -16.13 2.50
CA GLY A 141 18.89 -16.62 3.85
C GLY A 141 18.92 -15.56 4.95
N ASP A 142 19.09 -14.29 4.61
CA ASP A 142 19.16 -13.16 5.56
C ASP A 142 17.84 -12.38 5.66
N LEU A 143 16.99 -12.52 4.64
CA LEU A 143 15.66 -11.91 4.57
C LEU A 143 14.60 -13.01 4.48
N ASP A 144 13.70 -13.00 5.46
CA ASP A 144 12.56 -13.90 5.55
C ASP A 144 11.24 -13.12 5.53
N ALA A 145 10.20 -13.74 4.99
CA ALA A 145 8.89 -13.15 4.81
C ALA A 145 7.81 -14.00 5.48
N ASP A 146 7.07 -13.39 6.40
CA ASP A 146 5.96 -14.03 7.11
C ASP A 146 4.68 -13.24 6.86
N CYS A 147 3.66 -13.93 6.35
CA CYS A 147 2.34 -13.35 6.08
C CYS A 147 1.29 -14.42 6.35
N ASP A 148 0.25 -14.08 7.10
CA ASP A 148 -0.87 -14.98 7.43
C ASP A 148 -1.91 -15.10 6.30
N CYS A 149 -1.50 -14.88 5.04
CA CYS A 149 -2.36 -15.09 3.87
C CYS A 149 -2.18 -16.50 3.30
N ASP A 150 -3.23 -17.04 2.67
CA ASP A 150 -3.23 -18.39 2.09
C ASP A 150 -2.51 -18.50 0.72
N ALA A 151 -1.68 -17.52 0.37
CA ALA A 151 -0.95 -17.51 -0.90
C ALA A 151 0.08 -18.65 -0.97
N LEU A 152 0.12 -19.36 -2.10
CA LEU A 152 1.10 -20.42 -2.37
C LEU A 152 2.51 -19.89 -2.69
N ASP A 153 2.59 -18.63 -3.15
CA ASP A 153 3.85 -17.94 -3.45
C ASP A 153 4.60 -17.62 -2.13
N HIS A 154 5.89 -17.95 -2.05
CA HIS A 154 6.77 -17.52 -0.96
C HIS A 154 8.05 -16.86 -1.49
N PRO A 155 8.26 -15.56 -1.25
CA PRO A 155 7.37 -14.64 -0.52
C PRO A 155 6.05 -14.38 -1.27
N CYS A 156 4.98 -14.12 -0.51
CA CYS A 156 3.69 -13.75 -1.11
C CYS A 156 3.72 -12.31 -1.65
N PRO A 157 2.74 -11.92 -2.50
CA PRO A 157 2.64 -10.54 -3.02
C PRO A 157 2.56 -9.45 -1.94
N HIS A 158 2.02 -9.75 -0.76
CA HIS A 158 1.96 -8.78 0.34
C HIS A 158 3.34 -8.51 0.94
N ALA A 159 4.15 -9.56 1.14
CA ALA A 159 5.49 -9.44 1.67
C ALA A 159 6.44 -8.74 0.69
N THR A 160 6.39 -9.09 -0.59
CA THR A 160 7.14 -8.38 -1.62
C THR A 160 6.70 -6.92 -1.74
N ALA A 161 5.40 -6.64 -1.65
CA ALA A 161 4.90 -5.26 -1.63
C ALA A 161 5.40 -4.45 -0.42
N LEU A 162 5.45 -5.05 0.77
CA LEU A 162 6.04 -4.42 1.95
C LEU A 162 7.54 -4.12 1.75
N ALA A 163 8.28 -5.02 1.10
CA ALA A 163 9.69 -4.82 0.78
C ALA A 163 9.90 -3.64 -0.20
N TYR A 164 9.02 -3.48 -1.19
CA TYR A 164 9.05 -2.32 -2.06
C TYR A 164 8.68 -1.02 -1.33
N GLN A 165 7.69 -1.04 -0.43
CA GLN A 165 7.36 0.17 0.33
C GLN A 165 8.44 0.55 1.35
N LEU A 166 9.23 -0.40 1.84
CA LEU A 166 10.43 -0.08 2.60
C LEU A 166 11.43 0.71 1.75
N SER A 167 11.62 0.35 0.47
CA SER A 167 12.46 1.17 -0.44
C SER A 167 11.99 2.62 -0.54
N TRP A 168 10.69 2.89 -0.43
CA TRP A 168 10.16 4.26 -0.43
C TRP A 168 10.42 5.00 0.89
N LEU A 169 10.48 4.28 2.01
CA LEU A 169 10.92 4.88 3.27
C LEU A 169 12.41 5.24 3.19
N LEU A 170 13.23 4.41 2.54
CA LEU A 170 14.65 4.67 2.30
C LEU A 170 14.92 5.85 1.34
N ASP A 171 13.96 6.25 0.50
CA ASP A 171 14.04 7.51 -0.25
C ASP A 171 14.08 8.73 0.66
N THR A 172 13.42 8.65 1.82
CA THR A 172 13.26 9.76 2.76
C THR A 172 14.22 9.66 3.94
N ASP A 173 14.51 8.43 4.38
CA ASP A 173 15.28 8.17 5.58
C ASP A 173 16.14 6.90 5.41
N PRO A 174 17.39 7.03 4.94
CA PRO A 174 18.28 5.90 4.72
C PRO A 174 18.78 5.25 6.03
N TRP A 175 18.71 5.95 7.16
CA TRP A 175 19.11 5.40 8.47
C TRP A 175 18.23 4.23 8.93
N LEU A 176 17.09 4.01 8.28
CA LEU A 176 16.28 2.81 8.50
C LEU A 176 17.01 1.51 8.17
N LEU A 177 18.04 1.54 7.32
CA LEU A 177 18.91 0.37 7.09
C LEU A 177 19.66 -0.03 8.37
N LEU A 178 20.28 0.94 9.05
CA LEU A 178 20.93 0.70 10.34
C LEU A 178 19.94 0.24 11.40
N LEU A 179 18.75 0.86 11.43
CA LEU A 179 17.72 0.48 12.38
C LEU A 179 17.30 -0.98 12.20
N ILE A 180 17.07 -1.42 10.96
CA ILE A 180 16.72 -2.82 10.68
C ILE A 180 17.89 -3.75 11.03
N ARG A 181 19.14 -3.31 10.87
CA ARG A 181 20.33 -4.05 11.32
C ARG A 181 20.60 -3.98 12.82
N GLY A 182 19.82 -3.21 13.57
CA GLY A 182 19.82 -3.24 15.04
C GLY A 182 20.44 -2.04 15.74
N ARG A 183 20.66 -0.91 15.04
CA ARG A 183 21.14 0.34 15.64
C ARG A 183 20.29 1.54 15.25
N THR A 184 19.87 2.33 16.23
CA THR A 184 19.29 3.64 15.91
C THR A 184 20.36 4.59 15.36
N ALA A 185 19.94 5.68 14.71
CA ALA A 185 20.88 6.68 14.22
C ALA A 185 21.74 7.28 15.35
N GLU A 186 21.13 7.50 16.51
CA GLU A 186 21.82 8.02 17.69
C GLU A 186 22.86 7.03 18.23
N GLU A 187 22.51 5.75 18.33
CA GLU A 187 23.44 4.70 18.75
C GLU A 187 24.61 4.57 17.78
N ALA A 188 24.33 4.50 16.47
CA ALA A 188 25.34 4.41 15.42
C ALA A 188 26.33 5.59 15.46
N VAL A 189 25.83 6.81 15.63
CA VAL A 189 26.68 8.02 15.72
C VAL A 189 27.53 8.03 17.00
N GLU A 190 26.99 7.60 18.14
CA GLU A 190 27.75 7.52 19.38
C GLU A 190 28.81 6.41 19.37
N GLU A 191 28.51 5.27 18.76
CA GLU A 191 29.48 4.19 18.54
C GLU A 191 30.60 4.64 17.60
N LEU A 192 30.27 5.32 16.49
CA LEU A 192 31.26 5.88 15.58
C LEU A 192 32.17 6.91 16.28
N LYS A 193 31.61 7.82 17.08
CA LYS A 193 32.42 8.76 17.89
C LYS A 193 33.35 8.03 18.85
N SER A 194 32.89 6.94 19.45
CA SER A 194 33.70 6.10 20.34
C SER A 194 34.86 5.45 19.58
N ALA A 195 34.61 4.90 18.40
CA ALA A 195 35.66 4.35 17.53
C ALA A 195 36.72 5.40 17.14
N LEU A 196 36.29 6.62 16.78
CA LEU A 196 37.20 7.74 16.49
C LEU A 196 38.06 8.13 17.70
N LEU A 197 37.48 8.17 18.89
CA LEU A 197 38.21 8.48 20.13
C LEU A 197 39.24 7.39 20.43
N LEU A 198 38.87 6.11 20.32
CA LEU A 198 39.81 5.00 20.49
C LEU A 198 40.98 5.13 19.51
N ARG A 199 40.69 5.39 18.23
CA ARG A 199 41.71 5.60 17.19
C ARG A 199 42.67 6.74 17.54
N ALA A 200 42.16 7.88 18.01
CA ALA A 200 42.98 9.01 18.42
C ALA A 200 43.90 8.68 19.61
N LEU A 201 43.44 7.80 20.53
CA LEU A 201 44.22 7.34 21.68
C LEU A 201 45.25 6.26 21.31
N THR A 202 44.98 5.44 20.29
CA THR A 202 45.85 4.36 19.80
C THR A 202 46.66 4.76 18.56
N GLY A 203 46.93 6.05 18.38
CA GLY A 203 47.38 6.66 17.13
C GLY A 203 48.50 5.93 16.36
N PRO A 204 48.64 6.19 15.04
CA PRO A 204 49.60 5.48 14.20
C PRO A 204 51.05 5.73 14.65
N ASP A 205 51.79 4.64 14.88
CA ASP A 205 53.26 4.64 14.81
C ASP A 205 53.66 4.94 13.36
N GLU A 206 53.84 6.22 12.98
CA GLU A 206 54.73 6.73 11.93
C GLU A 206 54.76 8.29 12.01
N PRO A 207 55.94 8.94 12.07
CA PRO A 207 56.05 10.39 12.26
C PRO A 207 55.84 11.15 10.93
N GLY A 208 54.61 11.61 10.70
CA GLY A 208 54.30 12.65 9.71
C GLY A 208 54.34 14.04 10.33
N GLU A 209 55.06 14.98 9.70
CA GLU A 209 55.27 16.35 10.18
C GLU A 209 53.95 17.09 10.52
N PRO A 210 53.91 17.87 11.61
CA PRO A 210 52.70 18.58 12.01
C PRO A 210 52.41 19.72 11.04
N VAL A 211 51.25 19.67 10.39
CA VAL A 211 50.65 20.84 9.75
C VAL A 211 49.86 21.57 10.83
N GLU A 212 50.38 22.70 11.28
CA GLU A 212 49.63 23.66 12.10
C GLU A 212 48.51 24.26 11.24
N SER A 213 47.26 23.86 11.49
CA SER A 213 46.09 24.64 11.10
C SER A 213 45.32 25.05 12.35
N GLU A 214 45.31 26.36 12.59
CA GLU A 214 44.55 27.01 13.66
C GLU A 214 43.04 26.70 13.53
N PRO A 215 42.31 26.51 14.65
CA PRO A 215 40.88 26.26 14.61
C PRO A 215 40.12 27.56 14.26
N GLU A 216 39.55 27.61 13.06
CA GLU A 216 38.59 28.65 12.71
C GLU A 216 37.24 28.29 13.34
N GLU A 217 36.89 29.04 14.38
CA GLU A 217 35.64 28.94 15.14
C GLU A 217 34.46 29.36 14.23
N ALA A 218 33.93 28.41 13.46
CA ALA A 218 32.72 28.62 12.66
C ALA A 218 31.51 28.71 13.60
N ALA A 219 30.98 29.92 13.77
CA ALA A 219 29.74 30.18 14.49
C ALA A 219 28.56 29.41 13.86
N PRO A 220 27.63 28.87 14.67
CA PRO A 220 26.44 28.21 14.14
C PRO A 220 25.56 29.23 13.37
N PRO A 221 24.91 28.83 12.28
CA PRO A 221 24.06 29.73 11.52
C PRO A 221 22.86 30.21 12.38
N PRO A 222 22.45 31.48 12.27
CA PRO A 222 21.42 32.04 13.14
C PRO A 222 20.00 31.64 12.69
N ASP A 223 19.19 31.27 13.67
CA ASP A 223 17.76 31.61 13.80
C ASP A 223 16.69 31.07 12.83
N THR A 224 16.92 29.99 12.08
CA THR A 224 15.83 29.34 11.33
C THR A 224 14.91 28.47 12.19
N TYR A 225 15.44 27.85 13.25
CA TYR A 225 14.67 26.94 14.12
C TYR A 225 13.69 27.68 15.06
N ALA A 226 14.08 28.87 15.54
CA ALA A 226 13.24 29.70 16.41
C ALA A 226 12.01 30.26 15.66
N ALA A 227 12.18 30.65 14.40
CA ALA A 227 11.09 31.14 13.55
C ALA A 227 10.08 30.03 13.19
N GLN A 228 10.55 28.79 12.98
CA GLN A 228 9.68 27.64 12.69
C GLN A 228 8.81 27.26 13.90
N ARG A 229 9.34 27.31 15.14
CA ARG A 229 8.55 27.09 16.36
C ARG A 229 7.46 28.15 16.57
N ALA A 230 7.73 29.40 16.22
CA ALA A 230 6.75 30.48 16.33
C ALA A 230 5.56 30.28 15.35
N ALA A 231 5.80 29.72 14.16
CA ALA A 231 4.76 29.47 13.16
C ALA A 231 3.75 28.37 13.57
N TYR A 232 4.16 27.39 14.38
CA TYR A 232 3.27 26.33 14.91
C TYR A 232 2.59 26.70 16.25
N THR A 233 2.85 27.88 16.79
CA THR A 233 2.21 28.36 18.03
C THR A 233 0.94 29.16 17.72
N ARG A 234 0.03 28.61 16.90
CA ARG A 234 -1.29 29.23 16.69
C ARG A 234 -2.25 28.69 17.75
N PRO A 235 -2.82 29.53 18.63
CA PRO A 235 -3.81 29.06 19.59
C PRO A 235 -5.01 28.47 18.84
N ALA A 236 -5.40 27.25 19.22
CA ALA A 236 -6.55 26.58 18.63
C ALA A 236 -7.82 27.39 18.89
N THR A 237 -8.45 27.89 17.83
CA THR A 237 -9.78 28.52 17.95
C THR A 237 -10.79 27.43 18.27
N PRO A 238 -11.61 27.57 19.33
CA PRO A 238 -12.68 26.61 19.60
C PRO A 238 -13.67 26.59 18.43
N LEU A 239 -14.04 25.38 18.00
CA LEU A 239 -15.04 25.20 16.96
C LEU A 239 -16.39 25.76 17.44
N PRO A 240 -17.21 26.34 16.53
CA PRO A 240 -18.57 26.73 16.86
C PRO A 240 -19.38 25.52 17.34
N ALA A 241 -20.34 25.76 18.24
CA ALA A 241 -21.24 24.72 18.71
C ALA A 241 -22.04 24.12 17.54
N LEU A 242 -22.24 22.79 17.57
CA LEU A 242 -23.09 22.12 16.59
C LEU A 242 -24.51 22.71 16.64
N PRO A 243 -25.18 22.87 15.48
CA PRO A 243 -26.58 23.27 15.46
C PRO A 243 -27.43 22.25 16.24
N PRO A 244 -28.51 22.70 16.92
CA PRO A 244 -29.39 21.80 17.66
C PRO A 244 -30.02 20.78 16.70
N LEU A 245 -29.97 19.50 17.08
CA LEU A 245 -30.68 18.45 16.35
C LEU A 245 -32.20 18.65 16.56
N PRO A 246 -33.02 18.41 15.53
CA PRO A 246 -34.47 18.34 15.71
C PRO A 246 -34.81 17.20 16.69
N ASP A 247 -35.87 17.41 17.48
CA ASP A 247 -36.37 16.37 18.39
C ASP A 247 -36.73 15.12 17.58
N PRO A 248 -36.34 13.92 18.04
CA PRO A 248 -36.72 12.68 17.37
C PRO A 248 -38.25 12.59 17.34
N PRO A 249 -38.86 12.23 16.20
CA PRO A 249 -40.29 12.03 16.13
C PRO A 249 -40.71 10.95 17.13
N THR A 250 -41.84 11.15 17.79
CA THR A 250 -42.41 10.15 18.71
C THR A 250 -42.67 8.87 17.93
N ALA A 251 -41.98 7.79 18.29
CA ALA A 251 -42.18 6.48 17.65
C ALA A 251 -43.64 6.04 17.86
N PRO A 252 -44.37 5.67 16.80
CA PRO A 252 -45.73 5.16 16.94
C PRO A 252 -45.72 3.82 17.68
N GLU A 253 -46.70 3.61 18.58
CA GLU A 253 -46.82 2.40 19.42
C GLU A 253 -47.18 1.14 18.60
N GLU A 254 -47.66 1.30 17.37
CA GLU A 254 -47.91 0.23 16.41
C GLU A 254 -47.30 0.58 15.04
N PRO A 255 -46.73 -0.39 14.29
CA PRO A 255 -46.27 -0.15 12.92
C PRO A 255 -47.47 0.27 12.04
N LEU A 256 -47.54 1.56 11.72
CA LEU A 256 -48.63 2.20 10.95
C LEU A 256 -48.74 1.72 9.49
N THR A 257 -47.78 0.92 9.03
CA THR A 257 -47.73 0.34 7.70
C THR A 257 -47.19 -1.09 7.86
N GLY A 258 -47.50 -2.02 6.96
CA GLY A 258 -46.92 -3.39 6.97
C GLY A 258 -45.41 -3.43 6.68
N ILE A 259 -44.69 -2.36 7.04
CA ILE A 259 -43.26 -2.14 6.91
C ILE A 259 -42.66 -2.41 8.28
N GLU A 260 -41.80 -3.42 8.35
CA GLU A 260 -41.08 -3.79 9.57
C GLU A 260 -40.14 -2.64 10.00
N ALA A 261 -39.91 -2.49 11.31
CA ALA A 261 -39.14 -1.36 11.86
C ALA A 261 -37.66 -1.34 11.41
N ASP A 262 -37.01 -2.51 11.33
CA ASP A 262 -35.59 -2.62 10.98
C ASP A 262 -35.27 -2.18 9.52
N PRO A 263 -36.07 -2.55 8.49
CA PRO A 263 -35.95 -1.95 7.16
C PRO A 263 -36.17 -0.43 7.12
N LEU A 264 -37.10 0.10 7.92
CA LEU A 264 -37.44 1.53 7.93
C LEU A 264 -36.30 2.37 8.53
N ASP A 265 -35.70 1.92 9.63
CA ASP A 265 -34.57 2.61 10.27
C ASP A 265 -33.37 2.74 9.32
N ARG A 266 -33.13 1.71 8.49
CA ARG A 266 -32.05 1.74 7.49
C ARG A 266 -32.33 2.68 6.34
N LEU A 267 -33.57 2.70 5.83
CA LEU A 267 -33.97 3.69 4.81
C LEU A 267 -33.85 5.12 5.35
N ALA A 268 -34.19 5.33 6.63
CA ALA A 268 -34.00 6.63 7.29
C ALA A 268 -32.52 7.01 7.42
N ALA A 269 -31.65 6.05 7.77
CA ALA A 269 -30.21 6.27 7.85
C ALA A 269 -29.59 6.59 6.47
N ASP A 270 -29.98 5.86 5.42
CA ASP A 270 -29.56 6.13 4.03
C ASP A 270 -29.99 7.53 3.57
N ALA A 271 -31.25 7.89 3.85
CA ALA A 271 -31.77 9.23 3.55
C ALA A 271 -31.00 10.33 4.29
N ALA A 272 -30.65 10.11 5.57
CA ALA A 272 -29.87 11.05 6.36
C ALA A 272 -28.44 11.24 5.81
N LEU A 273 -27.79 10.16 5.36
CA LEU A 273 -26.46 10.24 4.73
C LEU A 273 -26.50 11.04 3.43
N ARG A 274 -27.49 10.78 2.55
CA ARG A 274 -27.69 11.53 1.32
C ARG A 274 -28.00 13.00 1.57
N ALA A 275 -28.84 13.30 2.57
CA ALA A 275 -29.15 14.67 2.96
C ALA A 275 -27.90 15.42 3.43
N ARG A 276 -27.01 14.74 4.17
CA ARG A 276 -25.71 15.29 4.59
C ARG A 276 -24.81 15.58 3.39
N GLU A 277 -24.72 14.69 2.42
CA GLU A 277 -23.91 14.92 1.20
C GLU A 277 -24.42 16.12 0.40
N LEU A 278 -25.75 16.23 0.25
CA LEU A 278 -26.38 17.39 -0.38
C LEU A 278 -26.08 18.70 0.37
N LEU A 279 -26.09 18.67 1.70
CA LEU A 279 -25.75 19.82 2.54
C LEU A 279 -24.28 20.24 2.38
N VAL A 280 -23.36 19.26 2.35
CA VAL A 280 -21.92 19.50 2.12
C VAL A 280 -21.68 20.17 0.76
N TYR A 281 -22.35 19.69 -0.29
CA TYR A 281 -22.31 20.32 -1.61
C TYR A 281 -22.90 21.74 -1.60
N ALA A 282 -24.06 21.93 -0.98
CA ALA A 282 -24.73 23.24 -0.91
C ALA A 282 -23.88 24.31 -0.20
N HIS A 283 -23.01 23.90 0.72
CA HIS A 283 -22.04 24.77 1.39
C HIS A 283 -20.69 24.91 0.67
N GLY A 284 -20.53 24.30 -0.51
CA GLY A 284 -19.31 24.40 -1.33
C GLY A 284 -18.13 23.57 -0.82
N PHE A 285 -18.37 22.63 0.10
CA PHE A 285 -17.32 21.78 0.66
C PHE A 285 -17.21 20.40 -0.02
N GLY A 286 -18.04 20.13 -1.03
CA GLY A 286 -18.08 18.84 -1.73
C GLY A 286 -18.28 18.97 -3.24
N ALA A 287 -18.05 17.87 -3.94
CA ALA A 287 -18.42 17.75 -5.35
C ALA A 287 -19.95 17.76 -5.53
N ALA A 288 -20.40 18.04 -6.75
CA ALA A 288 -21.82 17.95 -7.07
C ALA A 288 -22.38 16.55 -6.72
N PRO A 289 -23.57 16.47 -6.12
CA PRO A 289 -24.19 15.19 -5.84
C PRO A 289 -24.39 14.42 -7.15
N PRO A 290 -24.27 13.08 -7.11
CA PRO A 290 -24.54 12.27 -8.28
C PRO A 290 -25.99 12.48 -8.73
N GLU A 291 -26.25 12.26 -10.02
CA GLU A 291 -27.62 12.27 -10.53
C GLU A 291 -28.48 11.27 -9.74
N PRO A 292 -29.77 11.58 -9.50
CA PRO A 292 -30.68 10.67 -8.83
C PRO A 292 -30.68 9.30 -9.49
N LEU A 293 -30.68 8.26 -8.66
CA LEU A 293 -30.78 6.87 -9.12
C LEU A 293 -32.22 6.58 -9.52
N ASP A 294 -32.39 5.81 -10.60
CA ASP A 294 -33.68 5.23 -10.91
C ASP A 294 -34.04 4.10 -9.92
N THR A 295 -35.28 3.60 -9.99
CA THR A 295 -35.76 2.55 -9.09
C THR A 295 -34.91 1.28 -9.15
N TRP A 296 -34.39 0.94 -10.32
CA TRP A 296 -33.59 -0.27 -10.52
C TRP A 296 -32.18 -0.07 -9.96
N GLU A 297 -31.51 1.02 -10.31
CA GLU A 297 -30.21 1.39 -9.78
C GLU A 297 -30.23 1.49 -8.25
N ASP A 298 -31.30 2.05 -7.67
CA ASP A 298 -31.44 2.13 -6.22
C ASP A 298 -31.70 0.75 -5.60
N THR A 299 -32.46 -0.12 -6.26
CA THR A 299 -32.66 -1.52 -5.85
C THR A 299 -31.33 -2.29 -5.84
N VAL A 300 -30.53 -2.14 -6.88
CA VAL A 300 -29.19 -2.76 -7.00
C VAL A 300 -28.26 -2.23 -5.91
N ARG A 301 -28.23 -0.91 -5.72
CA ARG A 301 -27.44 -0.28 -4.67
C ARG A 301 -27.83 -0.79 -3.29
N LEU A 302 -29.14 -0.85 -2.98
CA LEU A 302 -29.63 -1.36 -1.70
C LEU A 302 -29.18 -2.81 -1.50
N ALA A 303 -29.33 -3.67 -2.51
CA ALA A 303 -28.86 -5.05 -2.46
C ALA A 303 -27.32 -5.17 -2.35
N ALA A 304 -26.57 -4.18 -2.83
CA ALA A 304 -25.12 -4.16 -2.79
C ALA A 304 -24.55 -3.65 -1.44
N THR A 305 -25.19 -2.66 -0.83
CA THR A 305 -24.66 -1.95 0.35
C THR A 305 -25.32 -2.38 1.66
N HIS A 306 -26.40 -3.17 1.63
CA HIS A 306 -27.09 -3.63 2.83
C HIS A 306 -26.87 -5.14 3.02
N PRO A 307 -26.16 -5.56 4.08
CA PRO A 307 -25.78 -6.95 4.28
C PRO A 307 -26.90 -7.85 4.82
N ASP A 308 -28.11 -7.32 5.07
CA ASP A 308 -29.23 -8.12 5.62
C ASP A 308 -29.81 -9.07 4.56
N PRO A 309 -29.69 -10.40 4.75
CA PRO A 309 -30.20 -11.38 3.80
C PRO A 309 -31.71 -11.28 3.57
N ARG A 310 -32.49 -10.82 4.56
CA ARG A 310 -33.95 -10.67 4.43
C ARG A 310 -34.33 -9.52 3.50
N ALA A 311 -33.62 -8.40 3.60
CA ALA A 311 -33.81 -7.25 2.73
C ALA A 311 -33.48 -7.63 1.28
N VAL A 312 -32.35 -8.31 1.05
CA VAL A 312 -31.95 -8.80 -0.28
C VAL A 312 -33.00 -9.76 -0.84
N GLN A 313 -33.53 -10.67 -0.02
CA GLN A 313 -34.59 -11.59 -0.45
C GLN A 313 -35.87 -10.85 -0.89
N ARG A 314 -36.30 -9.84 -0.13
CA ARG A 314 -37.45 -9.01 -0.51
C ARG A 314 -37.21 -8.21 -1.79
N LEU A 315 -35.99 -7.71 -2.01
CA LEU A 315 -35.63 -7.03 -3.25
C LEU A 315 -35.66 -7.99 -4.43
N ARG A 316 -35.19 -9.24 -4.28
CA ARG A 316 -35.30 -10.28 -5.33
C ARG A 316 -36.75 -10.55 -5.72
N GLU A 317 -37.64 -10.66 -4.74
CA GLU A 317 -39.07 -10.88 -4.96
C GLU A 317 -39.78 -9.65 -5.57
N GLY A 318 -39.34 -8.44 -5.20
CA GLY A 318 -39.99 -7.18 -5.58
C GLY A 318 -39.44 -6.47 -6.82
N CYS A 319 -38.22 -6.79 -7.27
CA CYS A 319 -37.57 -6.06 -8.36
C CYS A 319 -38.11 -6.38 -9.77
N GLY A 320 -38.91 -7.46 -9.90
CA GLY A 320 -39.48 -7.89 -11.18
C GLY A 320 -38.45 -8.42 -12.18
N ARG A 321 -37.22 -8.71 -11.74
CA ARG A 321 -36.14 -9.31 -12.53
C ARG A 321 -35.74 -10.69 -11.96
N PRO A 322 -35.13 -11.56 -12.77
CA PRO A 322 -34.52 -12.79 -12.28
C PRO A 322 -33.58 -12.53 -11.09
N THR A 323 -33.62 -13.42 -10.09
CA THR A 323 -32.78 -13.30 -8.89
C THR A 323 -31.30 -13.14 -9.21
N GLU A 324 -30.81 -13.89 -10.19
CA GLU A 324 -29.41 -13.83 -10.62
C GLU A 324 -29.02 -12.48 -11.23
N ASP A 325 -29.95 -11.78 -11.88
CA ASP A 325 -29.68 -10.45 -12.43
C ASP A 325 -29.43 -9.43 -11.33
N LEU A 326 -30.22 -9.47 -10.26
CA LEU A 326 -30.01 -8.61 -9.09
C LEU A 326 -28.69 -8.94 -8.40
N ASP A 327 -28.36 -10.23 -8.22
CA ASP A 327 -27.12 -10.63 -7.55
C ASP A 327 -25.87 -10.23 -8.38
N ARG A 328 -25.95 -10.37 -9.70
CA ARG A 328 -24.90 -9.94 -10.64
C ARG A 328 -24.75 -8.42 -10.65
N ALA A 329 -25.86 -7.68 -10.75
CA ALA A 329 -25.86 -6.22 -10.69
C ALA A 329 -25.34 -5.69 -9.35
N ALA A 330 -25.73 -6.31 -8.23
CA ALA A 330 -25.25 -5.96 -6.90
C ALA A 330 -23.74 -6.22 -6.76
N THR A 331 -23.24 -7.28 -7.39
CA THR A 331 -21.79 -7.56 -7.45
C THR A 331 -21.06 -6.49 -8.25
N ALA A 332 -21.60 -6.08 -9.40
CA ALA A 332 -21.02 -4.99 -10.19
C ALA A 332 -20.98 -3.69 -9.36
N TRP A 333 -22.09 -3.37 -8.69
CA TRP A 333 -22.16 -2.19 -7.84
C TRP A 333 -21.14 -2.22 -6.69
N ARG A 334 -20.89 -3.37 -6.05
CA ARG A 334 -19.86 -3.48 -5.01
C ARG A 334 -18.45 -3.23 -5.54
N THR A 335 -18.15 -3.63 -6.78
CA THR A 335 -16.80 -3.48 -7.34
C THR A 335 -16.53 -2.12 -7.94
N GLY A 336 -17.53 -1.44 -8.51
CA GLY A 336 -17.33 -0.13 -9.16
C GLY A 336 -18.54 0.80 -9.19
N GLY A 337 -19.51 0.59 -8.31
CA GLY A 337 -20.68 1.44 -8.15
C GLY A 337 -21.53 1.54 -9.41
N ARG A 338 -22.11 2.72 -9.65
CA ARG A 338 -22.99 2.99 -10.80
C ARG A 338 -22.29 2.75 -12.14
N ALA A 339 -21.01 3.09 -12.27
CA ALA A 339 -20.26 2.90 -13.51
C ALA A 339 -20.07 1.41 -13.85
N ALA A 340 -19.87 0.55 -12.84
CA ALA A 340 -19.81 -0.89 -13.05
C ALA A 340 -21.18 -1.48 -13.47
N LEU A 341 -22.27 -0.98 -12.88
CA LEU A 341 -23.63 -1.37 -13.27
C LEU A 341 -23.90 -0.99 -14.74
N ASP A 342 -23.53 0.22 -15.13
CA ASP A 342 -23.66 0.69 -16.51
C ASP A 342 -22.87 -0.20 -17.49
N VAL A 343 -21.62 -0.56 -17.15
CA VAL A 343 -20.79 -1.48 -17.95
C VAL A 343 -21.38 -2.89 -18.04
N LEU A 344 -22.11 -3.33 -17.02
CA LEU A 344 -22.79 -4.61 -17.03
C LEU A 344 -23.98 -4.61 -18.01
N GLU A 345 -24.78 -3.53 -18.01
CA GLU A 345 -26.09 -3.47 -18.66
C GLU A 345 -26.09 -2.81 -20.05
N HIS A 346 -25.16 -1.89 -20.32
CA HIS A 346 -25.14 -1.08 -21.53
C HIS A 346 -23.83 -1.24 -22.31
N PRO A 347 -23.74 -2.26 -23.20
CA PRO A 347 -22.64 -2.37 -24.14
C PRO A 347 -22.57 -1.15 -25.05
N TRP A 348 -21.36 -0.68 -25.33
CA TRP A 348 -21.13 0.47 -26.19
C TRP A 348 -19.90 0.25 -27.07
N THR A 349 -19.70 1.12 -28.05
CA THR A 349 -18.56 1.04 -28.98
C THR A 349 -17.58 2.17 -28.70
N PRO A 350 -16.41 1.88 -28.10
CA PRO A 350 -15.40 2.90 -27.81
C PRO A 350 -14.74 3.45 -29.09
N PRO A 351 -14.23 4.70 -29.06
CA PRO A 351 -13.46 5.26 -30.16
C PRO A 351 -12.25 4.39 -30.52
N THR A 352 -11.91 4.33 -31.81
CA THR A 352 -10.79 3.52 -32.33
C THR A 352 -9.44 3.86 -31.67
N GLN A 353 -9.24 5.13 -31.30
CA GLN A 353 -8.02 5.55 -30.61
C GLN A 353 -7.89 4.89 -29.22
N GLN A 354 -8.98 4.80 -28.47
CA GLN A 354 -8.98 4.25 -27.11
C GLN A 354 -8.76 2.74 -27.12
N THR A 355 -9.36 2.04 -28.09
CA THR A 355 -9.11 0.61 -28.31
C THR A 355 -7.68 0.34 -28.79
N ALA A 356 -7.10 1.20 -29.64
CA ALA A 356 -5.70 1.06 -30.06
C ALA A 356 -4.72 1.22 -28.89
N LEU A 357 -4.89 2.24 -28.04
CA LEU A 357 -4.06 2.45 -26.85
C LEU A 357 -4.10 1.25 -25.89
N ALA A 358 -5.29 0.71 -25.65
CA ALA A 358 -5.44 -0.47 -24.79
C ALA A 358 -4.79 -1.72 -25.38
N ARG A 359 -4.80 -1.90 -26.72
CA ARG A 359 -4.09 -3.01 -27.37
C ARG A 359 -2.59 -2.87 -27.20
N THR A 360 -2.07 -1.66 -27.34
CA THR A 360 -0.65 -1.38 -27.10
C THR A 360 -0.26 -1.62 -25.65
N ALA A 361 -1.10 -1.22 -24.68
CA ALA A 361 -0.85 -1.48 -23.27
C ALA A 361 -0.76 -2.99 -22.97
N LEU A 362 -1.71 -3.80 -23.46
CA LEU A 362 -1.66 -5.26 -23.33
C LEU A 362 -0.44 -5.87 -24.06
N ALA A 363 -0.13 -5.42 -25.28
CA ALA A 363 1.03 -5.94 -26.02
C ALA A 363 2.39 -5.55 -25.41
N THR A 364 2.44 -4.48 -24.60
CA THR A 364 3.67 -4.06 -23.90
C THR A 364 3.86 -4.85 -22.61
N ALA A 365 2.76 -5.23 -21.96
CA ALA A 365 2.77 -5.90 -20.67
C ALA A 365 2.82 -7.44 -20.74
N TRP A 366 2.58 -8.04 -21.92
CA TRP A 366 2.71 -9.49 -22.17
C TRP A 366 3.48 -9.75 -23.47
N GLU A 367 4.36 -10.75 -23.47
CA GLU A 367 4.91 -11.27 -24.72
C GLU A 367 3.78 -11.92 -25.55
N ALA A 368 3.89 -11.85 -26.89
CA ALA A 368 2.82 -12.29 -27.81
C ALA A 368 2.43 -13.78 -27.67
N GLU A 369 3.31 -14.59 -27.07
CA GLU A 369 3.11 -16.02 -26.81
C GLU A 369 2.44 -16.30 -25.45
N GLU A 370 2.36 -15.31 -24.54
CA GLU A 370 1.78 -15.44 -23.20
C GLU A 370 0.36 -14.87 -23.08
N LEU A 371 -0.02 -13.96 -23.99
CA LEU A 371 -1.35 -13.35 -23.99
C LEU A 371 -2.35 -14.26 -24.75
N PRO A 372 -3.42 -14.75 -24.11
CA PRO A 372 -4.46 -15.49 -24.82
C PRO A 372 -5.08 -14.65 -25.94
N PRO A 373 -5.53 -15.28 -27.04
CA PRO A 373 -6.15 -14.55 -28.13
C PRO A 373 -7.35 -13.72 -27.64
N ILE A 374 -7.40 -12.44 -28.03
CA ILE A 374 -8.44 -11.50 -27.60
C ILE A 374 -9.41 -11.23 -28.74
N THR A 375 -10.68 -11.59 -28.53
CA THR A 375 -11.80 -11.20 -29.39
C THR A 375 -12.44 -9.93 -28.84
N VAL A 376 -12.56 -8.90 -29.68
CA VAL A 376 -13.12 -7.61 -29.28
C VAL A 376 -14.47 -7.39 -29.96
N ASP A 377 -15.50 -7.14 -29.15
CA ASP A 377 -16.84 -6.75 -29.57
C ASP A 377 -17.27 -5.50 -28.80
N GLY A 378 -17.25 -4.34 -29.46
CA GLY A 378 -17.48 -3.05 -28.81
C GLY A 378 -16.51 -2.81 -27.65
N ASN A 379 -17.07 -2.61 -26.45
CA ASN A 379 -16.33 -2.44 -25.21
C ASN A 379 -15.97 -3.75 -24.51
N HIS A 380 -16.36 -4.91 -25.04
CA HIS A 380 -16.08 -6.22 -24.46
C HIS A 380 -14.87 -6.89 -25.12
N TRP A 381 -13.85 -7.17 -24.32
CA TRP A 381 -12.59 -7.78 -24.72
C TRP A 381 -12.52 -9.15 -24.09
N THR A 382 -12.82 -10.18 -24.88
CA THR A 382 -12.92 -11.56 -24.41
C THR A 382 -11.63 -12.30 -24.71
N LEU A 383 -10.99 -12.85 -23.67
CA LEU A 383 -9.84 -13.71 -23.79
C LEU A 383 -10.31 -15.14 -24.10
N THR A 384 -10.16 -15.56 -25.35
CA THR A 384 -10.63 -16.88 -25.77
C THR A 384 -9.75 -17.98 -25.19
N GLY A 385 -10.39 -18.98 -24.56
CA GLY A 385 -9.72 -20.12 -23.93
C GLY A 385 -9.49 -20.01 -22.42
N ARG A 386 -9.84 -18.89 -21.77
CA ARG A 386 -9.67 -18.71 -20.31
C ARG A 386 -10.94 -18.31 -19.56
N ASP A 387 -12.06 -18.11 -20.25
CA ASP A 387 -13.32 -17.71 -19.60
C ASP A 387 -13.23 -16.37 -18.88
N LEU A 388 -12.47 -15.46 -19.49
CA LEU A 388 -12.13 -14.14 -18.98
C LEU A 388 -12.55 -13.04 -19.96
N GLN A 389 -13.04 -11.92 -19.44
CA GLN A 389 -13.46 -10.77 -20.22
C GLN A 389 -13.12 -9.47 -19.50
N LEU A 390 -12.58 -8.51 -20.22
CA LEU A 390 -12.44 -7.12 -19.76
C LEU A 390 -13.51 -6.27 -20.44
N ARG A 391 -14.12 -5.34 -19.70
CA ARG A 391 -15.09 -4.39 -20.26
C ARG A 391 -14.66 -2.96 -20.02
N LEU A 392 -14.66 -2.14 -21.06
CA LEU A 392 -14.32 -0.72 -20.94
C LEU A 392 -15.57 0.11 -20.58
N GLY A 393 -15.48 0.89 -19.50
CA GLY A 393 -16.52 1.84 -19.08
C GLY A 393 -16.39 3.22 -19.72
N HIS A 394 -17.50 3.96 -19.68
CA HIS A 394 -17.54 5.37 -20.10
C HIS A 394 -16.66 6.28 -19.22
N ASP A 395 -16.33 5.82 -18.01
CA ASP A 395 -15.38 6.44 -17.09
C ASP A 395 -13.90 6.20 -17.46
N GLY A 396 -13.64 5.44 -18.53
CA GLY A 396 -12.30 5.11 -19.00
C GLY A 396 -11.61 4.00 -18.22
N ARG A 397 -12.31 3.26 -17.36
CA ARG A 397 -11.75 2.14 -16.60
C ARG A 397 -12.13 0.79 -17.20
N TRP A 398 -11.29 -0.20 -16.95
CA TRP A 398 -11.42 -1.60 -17.35
C TRP A 398 -11.96 -2.41 -16.21
N TYR A 399 -13.11 -3.03 -16.45
CA TYR A 399 -13.85 -3.83 -15.50
C TYR A 399 -13.61 -5.31 -15.78
N PRO A 400 -13.06 -6.04 -14.79
CA PRO A 400 -12.78 -7.48 -14.91
C PRO A 400 -14.05 -8.34 -14.78
N TYR A 401 -14.21 -9.33 -15.68
CA TYR A 401 -15.30 -10.32 -15.68
C TYR A 401 -14.79 -11.74 -15.92
N HIS A 402 -15.44 -12.72 -15.31
CA HIS A 402 -15.23 -14.15 -15.57
C HIS A 402 -16.53 -14.83 -15.96
N ARG A 403 -16.43 -15.94 -16.71
CA ARG A 403 -17.59 -16.70 -17.16
C ARG A 403 -17.98 -17.71 -16.07
N ARG A 404 -19.24 -17.67 -15.67
CA ARG A 404 -19.92 -18.72 -14.87
C ARG A 404 -20.98 -19.40 -15.75
N ASP A 405 -21.60 -20.45 -15.23
CA ASP A 405 -22.67 -21.21 -15.92
C ASP A 405 -23.80 -20.32 -16.47
N THR A 406 -24.06 -19.19 -15.81
CA THR A 406 -25.19 -18.28 -16.10
C THR A 406 -24.78 -16.99 -16.83
N GLY A 407 -23.50 -16.86 -17.21
CA GLY A 407 -22.98 -15.74 -18.01
C GLY A 407 -21.73 -15.09 -17.42
N TRP A 408 -21.46 -13.85 -17.83
CA TRP A 408 -20.31 -13.07 -17.36
C TRP A 408 -20.60 -12.40 -16.01
N TRP A 409 -19.73 -12.60 -15.02
CA TRP A 409 -19.84 -12.05 -13.67
C TRP A 409 -18.67 -11.12 -13.38
N PRO A 410 -18.88 -9.98 -12.68
CA PRO A 410 -17.77 -9.12 -12.25
C PRO A 410 -16.82 -9.90 -11.34
N ALA A 411 -15.53 -9.78 -11.61
CA ALA A 411 -14.48 -10.59 -10.98
C ALA A 411 -13.47 -9.77 -10.16
N GLY A 412 -13.60 -8.44 -10.10
CA GLY A 412 -12.63 -7.60 -9.40
C GLY A 412 -12.91 -6.12 -9.53
N PHE A 413 -11.99 -5.31 -9.03
CA PHE A 413 -12.09 -3.85 -9.06
C PHE A 413 -11.68 -3.30 -10.43
N PRO A 414 -12.25 -2.17 -10.87
CA PRO A 414 -11.87 -1.55 -12.13
C PRO A 414 -10.50 -0.89 -12.05
N SER A 415 -9.68 -1.05 -13.09
CA SER A 415 -8.39 -0.33 -13.25
C SER A 415 -8.43 0.61 -14.46
N THR A 416 -7.66 1.69 -14.43
CA THR A 416 -7.43 2.53 -15.63
C THR A 416 -6.51 1.86 -16.65
N ASP A 417 -5.73 0.86 -16.23
CA ASP A 417 -4.85 0.10 -17.10
C ASP A 417 -5.47 -1.27 -17.41
N PRO A 418 -5.73 -1.62 -18.68
CA PRO A 418 -6.24 -2.94 -19.05
C PRO A 418 -5.27 -4.06 -18.64
N ALA A 419 -3.97 -3.78 -18.56
CA ALA A 419 -2.99 -4.74 -18.09
C ALA A 419 -3.22 -5.09 -16.62
N GLU A 420 -3.27 -4.09 -15.75
CA GLU A 420 -3.51 -4.33 -14.32
C GLU A 420 -4.83 -5.07 -14.09
N ALA A 421 -5.91 -4.67 -14.79
CA ALA A 421 -7.20 -5.35 -14.71
C ALA A 421 -7.12 -6.81 -15.17
N LEU A 422 -6.28 -7.12 -16.17
CA LEU A 422 -6.08 -8.49 -16.65
C LEU A 422 -5.24 -9.34 -15.71
N ALA A 423 -4.18 -8.75 -15.14
CA ALA A 423 -3.28 -9.44 -14.21
C ALA A 423 -4.04 -9.88 -12.96
N ASP A 424 -4.91 -9.00 -12.42
CA ASP A 424 -5.82 -9.33 -11.32
C ASP A 424 -6.72 -10.53 -11.67
N LEU A 425 -7.25 -10.54 -12.90
CA LEU A 425 -8.12 -11.59 -13.41
C LEU A 425 -7.43 -12.95 -13.56
N MET A 426 -6.19 -12.96 -14.05
CA MET A 426 -5.39 -14.18 -14.20
C MET A 426 -4.92 -14.75 -12.86
N GLY A 427 -4.75 -13.89 -11.84
CA GLY A 427 -4.49 -14.32 -10.47
C GLY A 427 -5.66 -15.13 -9.87
N LEU A 428 -6.90 -14.75 -10.19
CA LEU A 428 -8.12 -15.39 -9.67
C LEU A 428 -8.41 -16.77 -10.28
N THR A 429 -8.04 -17.02 -11.53
CA THR A 429 -8.28 -18.33 -12.19
C THR A 429 -7.37 -19.45 -11.68
N ALA A 430 -6.23 -19.13 -11.08
CA ALA A 430 -5.34 -20.13 -10.48
C ALA A 430 -5.96 -20.79 -9.23
N ASP A 431 -6.84 -20.08 -8.52
CA ASP A 431 -7.54 -20.58 -7.33
C ASP A 431 -8.75 -21.49 -7.66
N ASP A 432 -9.42 -21.26 -8.80
CA ASP A 432 -10.64 -22.01 -9.19
C ASP A 432 -10.33 -23.33 -9.93
N GLU A 433 -9.13 -23.49 -10.52
CA GLU A 433 -8.69 -24.78 -11.11
C GLU A 433 -8.28 -25.83 -10.04
N LEU A 434 -8.25 -25.45 -8.75
CA LEU A 434 -7.86 -26.30 -7.62
C LEU A 434 -9.04 -26.75 -6.73
N ARG A 435 -10.29 -26.54 -7.14
CA ARG A 435 -11.49 -27.00 -6.43
C ARG A 435 -12.20 -28.19 -7.08
#